data_AF-A0A8S4GY73-F1
#
_entry.id   AF-A0A8S4GY73-F1
#
_cell.length_a   1.000
_cell.length_b   1.000
_cell.length_c   1.000
_cell.angle_alpha   90.00
_cell.angle_beta   90.00
_cell.angle_gamma   90.00
#
_symmetry.space_group_name_H-M   'P 1'
#
loop_
_entity.id
_entity.type
_entity.pdbx_description
1 polymer ?
#
loop_
_entity_poly.entity_id
_entity_poly.type
_entity_poly.pdbx_seq_one_letter_code
_entity_poly.pdbx_strand_id
1 'polypeptide(L)'
;MHRGALHHGGGRVQATQGGQPHGELCRAPFARPRGRLAHRGQRTVRAQAASSEKVSKGINLLEWGGKLVPQGVLVKGVKAGWRQAWVIMMTELAPQGKDGAYQRPKQSFTGFISTAPGAEFPFESKRYRLYVGNACPWCHRVLLALAVTGLAAHIDVTFCVDDAERASRGGWVFDEPEPIFGAKDLREVYDGLSPGFSGRCTAPFLVDQVARRPVTDNSGDMMLMFSALSAQRVAPDLPGVDLRPPHLVALIDETDEWVYNDVNNAVYQSGFSTTQQAYDAAQARLWPALDRVEALLQKQDFLCGDVVTDADVRLFPTAARFDAAYNGIFKCCKRRIGSHYPAIQAWMRRMYGLAAPPGCPLQSWQTFDVEAAVRSYYGQLFPLNAGGIVPQSPSMADVLGLDGDEELERLKGSVGGGVYSYAEGAGVPS
;
A
#
# COMPACT_ATOMS: atom_id res chain seq x y z
N MET A 1 -1.75 52.86 -7.24
CA MET A 1 -1.25 53.94 -8.13
C MET A 1 0.19 53.58 -8.47
N HIS A 2 0.72 53.57 -9.71
CA HIS A 2 0.16 53.83 -11.07
C HIS A 2 0.03 52.46 -11.83
N ARG A 3 -0.28 52.27 -13.13
CA ARG A 3 -0.58 53.07 -14.34
C ARG A 3 0.58 53.64 -15.22
N GLY A 4 1.18 52.77 -16.04
CA GLY A 4 1.80 53.07 -17.35
C GLY A 4 2.01 51.75 -18.12
N ALA A 5 1.30 51.43 -19.22
CA ALA A 5 1.28 52.04 -20.56
C ALA A 5 2.58 51.73 -21.35
N LEU A 6 2.63 50.67 -22.17
CA LEU A 6 2.09 50.52 -23.54
C LEU A 6 2.89 51.27 -24.61
N HIS A 7 3.43 50.53 -25.60
CA HIS A 7 3.47 50.98 -27.00
C HIS A 7 3.54 49.80 -27.99
N HIS A 8 2.91 49.97 -29.17
CA HIS A 8 2.95 49.01 -30.28
C HIS A 8 4.17 49.23 -31.19
N GLY A 9 4.61 48.16 -31.88
CA GLY A 9 5.49 48.22 -33.04
C GLY A 9 5.31 46.99 -33.92
N GLY A 10 4.53 47.11 -35.01
CA GLY A 10 4.32 46.04 -35.99
C GLY A 10 5.00 46.33 -37.31
N GLY A 11 5.64 45.33 -37.91
CA GLY A 11 6.28 45.40 -39.24
C GLY A 11 6.14 44.09 -39.99
N ARG A 12 5.92 44.16 -41.31
CA ARG A 12 5.63 43.01 -42.20
C ARG A 12 6.05 43.38 -43.64
N VAL A 13 6.25 42.37 -44.50
CA VAL A 13 6.61 42.51 -45.95
C VAL A 13 8.11 42.91 -46.14
N GLN A 14 8.91 42.46 -47.10
CA GLN A 14 8.81 41.55 -48.28
C GLN A 14 10.06 40.61 -48.23
N ALA A 15 10.03 39.29 -48.48
CA ALA A 15 9.81 38.57 -49.74
C ALA A 15 10.80 38.92 -50.88
N THR A 16 11.83 38.07 -51.06
CA THR A 16 12.67 37.96 -52.28
C THR A 16 12.86 36.49 -52.66
N GLN A 17 12.90 36.18 -53.95
CA GLN A 17 13.01 34.82 -54.51
C GLN A 17 14.46 34.38 -54.72
N GLY A 18 14.73 33.07 -54.79
CA GLY A 18 15.98 32.55 -55.38
C GLY A 18 16.34 31.09 -55.05
N GLY A 19 16.30 30.21 -56.06
CA GLY A 19 17.13 28.99 -56.12
C GLY A 19 16.63 27.72 -55.41
N GLN A 20 16.15 26.75 -56.18
CA GLN A 20 16.50 25.33 -55.95
C GLN A 20 17.79 25.00 -56.75
N PRO A 21 18.46 23.87 -56.48
CA PRO A 21 18.09 22.67 -57.27
C PRO A 21 17.95 21.37 -56.45
N HIS A 22 17.02 20.55 -56.92
CA HIS A 22 16.94 19.08 -56.89
C HIS A 22 17.89 18.27 -56.00
N GLY A 23 17.29 17.49 -55.10
CA GLY A 23 17.82 16.21 -54.60
C GLY A 23 16.70 15.18 -54.58
N GLU A 24 16.68 14.26 -55.53
CA GLU A 24 15.58 13.28 -55.69
C GLU A 24 15.77 12.06 -54.78
N LEU A 25 14.68 11.61 -54.13
CA LEU A 25 14.59 10.26 -53.56
C LEU A 25 13.35 9.56 -54.10
N CYS A 26 13.58 8.60 -55.00
CA CYS A 26 12.55 7.96 -55.80
C CYS A 26 11.60 7.08 -54.97
N ARG A 27 10.29 7.22 -55.21
CA ARG A 27 9.29 6.21 -54.80
C ARG A 27 9.34 5.03 -55.79
N ALA A 28 9.84 3.89 -55.35
CA ALA A 28 9.85 2.67 -56.16
C ALA A 28 8.45 2.01 -56.19
N PRO A 29 7.91 1.62 -57.35
CA PRO A 29 6.68 0.84 -57.45
C PRO A 29 6.94 -0.67 -57.24
N PHE A 30 6.01 -1.37 -56.58
CA PHE A 30 6.09 -2.82 -56.37
C PHE A 30 5.86 -3.61 -57.68
N ALA A 31 6.95 -3.97 -58.36
CA ALA A 31 6.92 -4.90 -59.49
C ALA A 31 6.81 -6.36 -59.03
N ARG A 32 5.92 -7.15 -59.65
CA ARG A 32 5.79 -8.60 -59.40
C ARG A 32 6.78 -9.40 -60.26
N PRO A 33 7.66 -10.25 -59.70
CA PRO A 33 8.47 -11.18 -60.48
C PRO A 33 7.62 -12.33 -61.05
N ARG A 34 7.72 -12.60 -62.36
CA ARG A 34 7.21 -13.84 -62.97
C ARG A 34 8.29 -14.93 -62.92
N GLY A 35 8.37 -15.66 -61.81
CA GLY A 35 9.18 -16.88 -61.71
C GLY A 35 8.52 -18.08 -62.39
N ARG A 36 9.26 -18.87 -63.16
CA ARG A 36 8.76 -20.14 -63.73
C ARG A 36 8.73 -21.24 -62.66
N LEU A 37 7.63 -21.98 -62.59
CA LEU A 37 7.53 -23.20 -61.79
C LEU A 37 8.33 -24.34 -62.45
N ALA A 38 9.18 -24.98 -61.67
CA ALA A 38 9.78 -26.28 -62.01
C ALA A 38 9.25 -27.32 -61.01
N HIS A 39 8.66 -28.42 -61.51
CA HIS A 39 8.15 -29.47 -60.63
C HIS A 39 9.30 -30.21 -59.94
N ARG A 40 9.29 -30.22 -58.61
CA ARG A 40 10.06 -31.16 -57.78
C ARG A 40 9.11 -31.83 -56.79
N GLY A 41 9.26 -33.13 -56.58
CA GLY A 41 8.21 -33.98 -56.03
C GLY A 41 7.70 -33.59 -54.64
N GLN A 42 6.39 -33.72 -54.44
CA GLN A 42 5.76 -33.55 -53.12
C GLN A 42 6.25 -34.65 -52.17
N ARG A 43 7.11 -34.31 -51.21
CA ARG A 43 7.19 -35.07 -49.96
C ARG A 43 5.92 -34.78 -49.18
N THR A 44 5.04 -35.78 -49.06
CA THR A 44 3.84 -35.71 -48.22
C THR A 44 4.25 -35.63 -46.74
N VAL A 45 4.40 -34.40 -46.24
CA VAL A 45 4.42 -34.15 -44.79
C VAL A 45 3.05 -34.52 -44.25
N ARG A 46 2.94 -35.75 -43.74
CA ARG A 46 1.72 -36.28 -43.14
C ARG A 46 1.46 -35.51 -41.87
N ALA A 47 0.62 -34.47 -41.96
CA ALA A 47 0.19 -33.71 -40.79
C ALA A 47 -0.36 -34.68 -39.75
N GLN A 48 0.34 -34.82 -38.62
CA GLN A 48 -0.23 -35.46 -37.46
C GLN A 48 -1.41 -34.59 -37.03
N ALA A 49 -2.61 -35.15 -37.08
CA ALA A 49 -3.76 -34.53 -36.47
C ALA A 49 -3.49 -34.46 -34.97
N ALA A 50 -3.03 -33.31 -34.49
CA ALA A 50 -2.99 -33.03 -33.07
C ALA A 50 -4.38 -33.31 -32.51
N SER A 51 -4.47 -34.16 -31.50
CA SER A 51 -5.73 -34.45 -30.84
C SER A 51 -6.28 -33.15 -30.29
N SER A 52 -7.33 -32.61 -30.91
CA SER A 52 -8.01 -31.44 -30.40
C SER A 52 -8.63 -31.83 -29.06
N GLU A 53 -7.94 -31.47 -27.97
CA GLU A 53 -8.51 -31.56 -26.63
C GLU A 53 -9.87 -30.88 -26.67
N LYS A 54 -10.89 -31.56 -26.11
CA LYS A 54 -12.27 -31.07 -26.18
C LYS A 54 -12.40 -29.86 -25.28
N VAL A 55 -12.14 -28.67 -25.85
CA VAL A 55 -12.30 -27.37 -25.19
C VAL A 55 -13.64 -27.35 -24.48
N SER A 56 -13.61 -27.26 -23.15
CA SER A 56 -14.82 -27.26 -22.35
C SER A 56 -15.64 -26.03 -22.68
N LYS A 57 -16.79 -26.23 -23.34
CA LYS A 57 -17.74 -25.15 -23.64
C LYS A 57 -18.53 -24.66 -22.41
N GLY A 58 -18.25 -25.22 -21.23
CA GLY A 58 -19.07 -25.01 -20.04
C GLY A 58 -20.52 -25.46 -20.26
N ILE A 59 -21.46 -24.74 -19.65
CA ILE A 59 -22.88 -25.13 -19.60
C ILE A 59 -23.66 -24.80 -20.89
N ASN A 60 -23.01 -24.31 -21.95
CA ASN A 60 -23.65 -23.92 -23.23
C ASN A 60 -24.87 -22.97 -23.10
N LEU A 61 -24.95 -22.19 -22.02
CA LEU A 61 -26.15 -21.41 -21.66
C LEU A 61 -26.60 -20.43 -22.76
N LEU A 62 -25.66 -19.93 -23.58
CA LEU A 62 -25.95 -19.07 -24.72
C LEU A 62 -26.44 -19.85 -25.96
N GLU A 63 -25.90 -21.05 -26.24
CA GLU A 63 -26.36 -21.92 -27.34
C GLU A 63 -27.77 -22.49 -27.06
N TRP A 64 -28.09 -22.73 -25.78
CA TRP A 64 -29.38 -23.25 -25.33
C TRP A 64 -30.43 -22.13 -25.16
N GLY A 65 -30.10 -21.10 -24.37
CA GLY A 65 -31.01 -19.98 -24.07
C GLY A 65 -31.27 -19.05 -25.26
N GLY A 66 -30.32 -18.92 -26.19
CA GLY A 66 -30.43 -18.05 -27.38
C GLY A 66 -31.58 -18.40 -28.34
N LYS A 67 -32.19 -19.60 -28.19
CA LYS A 67 -33.38 -20.03 -28.95
C LYS A 67 -34.71 -19.53 -28.37
N LEU A 68 -34.71 -19.02 -27.13
CA LEU A 68 -35.91 -18.58 -26.40
C LEU A 68 -35.81 -17.14 -25.90
N VAL A 69 -34.61 -16.65 -25.60
CA VAL A 69 -34.35 -15.29 -25.13
C VAL A 69 -33.18 -14.70 -25.92
N PRO A 70 -33.31 -13.49 -26.52
CA PRO A 70 -32.20 -12.87 -27.24
C PRO A 70 -30.95 -12.75 -26.35
N GLN A 71 -29.78 -13.13 -26.89
CA GLN A 71 -28.51 -13.14 -26.14
C GLN A 71 -28.22 -11.82 -25.41
N GLY A 72 -28.54 -10.68 -26.03
CA GLY A 72 -28.37 -9.35 -25.43
C GLY A 72 -29.26 -9.10 -24.20
N VAL A 73 -30.42 -9.75 -24.09
CA VAL A 73 -31.29 -9.70 -22.89
C VAL A 73 -30.72 -10.59 -21.80
N LEU A 74 -30.36 -11.84 -22.13
CA LEU A 74 -29.76 -12.79 -21.19
C LEU A 74 -28.46 -12.24 -20.57
N VAL A 75 -27.56 -11.69 -21.39
CA VAL A 75 -26.30 -11.08 -20.93
C VAL A 75 -26.54 -9.84 -20.08
N LYS A 76 -27.55 -9.00 -20.40
CA LYS A 76 -27.92 -7.85 -19.55
C LYS A 76 -28.45 -8.31 -18.18
N GLY A 77 -29.35 -9.30 -18.16
CA GLY A 77 -29.92 -9.85 -16.92
C GLY A 77 -28.86 -10.46 -16.00
N VAL A 78 -27.98 -11.32 -16.54
CA VAL A 78 -26.88 -11.93 -15.77
C VAL A 78 -25.91 -10.86 -15.24
N LYS A 79 -25.53 -9.86 -16.06
CA LYS A 79 -24.67 -8.74 -15.61
C LYS A 79 -25.33 -7.90 -14.52
N ALA A 80 -26.63 -7.66 -14.58
CA ALA A 80 -27.36 -6.92 -13.56
C ALA A 80 -27.42 -7.70 -12.23
N GLY A 81 -27.78 -8.99 -12.28
CA GLY A 81 -27.81 -9.86 -11.10
C GLY A 81 -26.44 -10.00 -10.43
N TRP A 82 -25.40 -10.26 -11.23
CA TRP A 82 -24.02 -10.33 -10.72
C TRP A 82 -23.56 -9.02 -10.09
N ARG A 83 -23.83 -7.87 -10.74
CA ARG A 83 -23.52 -6.56 -10.16
C ARG A 83 -24.27 -6.32 -8.85
N GLN A 84 -25.55 -6.69 -8.75
CA GLN A 84 -26.32 -6.49 -7.52
C GLN A 84 -25.78 -7.34 -6.37
N ALA A 85 -25.46 -8.61 -6.60
CA ALA A 85 -24.82 -9.47 -5.60
C ALA A 85 -23.45 -8.90 -5.16
N TRP A 86 -22.63 -8.46 -6.12
CA TRP A 86 -21.33 -7.85 -5.85
C TRP A 86 -21.45 -6.56 -5.01
N VAL A 87 -22.40 -5.66 -5.32
CA VAL A 87 -22.62 -4.43 -4.53
C VAL A 87 -23.03 -4.73 -3.09
N ILE A 88 -23.90 -5.73 -2.88
CA ILE A 88 -24.30 -6.16 -1.52
C ILE A 88 -23.07 -6.64 -0.73
N MET A 89 -22.33 -7.61 -1.29
CA MET A 89 -21.15 -8.19 -0.63
C MET A 89 -20.01 -7.16 -0.44
N MET A 90 -19.84 -6.20 -1.36
CA MET A 90 -18.90 -5.08 -1.20
C MET A 90 -19.28 -4.12 -0.07
N THR A 91 -20.59 -3.94 0.18
CA THR A 91 -21.07 -3.05 1.26
C THR A 91 -20.81 -3.68 2.64
N GLU A 92 -20.96 -5.00 2.76
CA GLU A 92 -20.58 -5.75 3.97
C GLU A 92 -19.06 -5.73 4.20
N LEU A 93 -18.25 -5.99 3.16
CA LEU A 93 -16.79 -5.90 3.26
C LEU A 93 -16.34 -4.48 3.68
N ALA A 94 -16.86 -3.47 2.99
CA ALA A 94 -16.41 -2.09 3.07
C ALA A 94 -17.63 -1.13 3.09
N PRO A 95 -18.04 -0.62 4.28
CA PRO A 95 -19.24 0.20 4.44
C PRO A 95 -19.23 1.48 3.59
N GLN A 96 -20.39 1.92 3.11
CA GLN A 96 -20.47 2.94 2.04
C GLN A 96 -21.46 4.07 2.33
N GLY A 97 -21.17 5.24 1.77
CA GLY A 97 -22.13 6.33 1.63
C GLY A 97 -23.19 6.05 0.57
N LYS A 98 -24.22 6.91 0.50
CA LYS A 98 -25.33 6.81 -0.48
C LYS A 98 -24.88 6.95 -1.95
N ASP A 99 -23.67 7.44 -2.16
CA ASP A 99 -22.94 7.61 -3.41
C ASP A 99 -22.07 6.41 -3.81
N GLY A 100 -21.94 5.40 -2.93
CA GLY A 100 -21.04 4.27 -3.09
C GLY A 100 -19.58 4.57 -2.77
N ALA A 101 -19.29 5.66 -2.05
CA ALA A 101 -17.96 5.95 -1.54
C ALA A 101 -17.70 5.22 -0.21
N TYR A 102 -16.53 4.58 -0.07
CA TYR A 102 -16.14 3.86 1.13
C TYR A 102 -15.98 4.80 2.35
N GLN A 103 -16.61 4.42 3.46
CA GLN A 103 -16.50 5.05 4.77
C GLN A 103 -15.76 4.11 5.73
N ARG A 104 -14.66 4.60 6.32
CA ARG A 104 -13.91 3.86 7.34
C ARG A 104 -14.71 3.83 8.65
N PRO A 105 -14.97 2.66 9.25
CA PRO A 105 -15.55 2.58 10.59
C PRO A 105 -14.69 3.30 11.64
N LYS A 106 -15.33 3.82 12.69
CA LYS A 106 -14.62 4.35 13.86
C LYS A 106 -14.01 3.21 14.67
N GLN A 107 -12.92 3.54 15.34
CA GLN A 107 -12.23 2.72 16.33
C GLN A 107 -13.06 2.58 17.62
N SER A 108 -12.77 1.54 18.40
CA SER A 108 -13.59 1.10 19.54
C SER A 108 -12.97 1.46 20.90
N PHE A 109 -11.64 1.51 20.98
CA PHE A 109 -10.89 1.62 22.22
C PHE A 109 -9.85 2.74 22.13
N THR A 110 -9.85 3.65 23.11
CA THR A 110 -9.08 4.91 23.10
C THR A 110 -8.10 5.03 24.29
N GLY A 111 -7.67 3.89 24.85
CA GLY A 111 -6.64 3.85 25.89
C GLY A 111 -5.26 4.23 25.36
N PHE A 112 -4.42 4.78 26.23
CA PHE A 112 -3.14 5.36 25.85
C PHE A 112 -2.07 5.05 26.91
N ILE A 113 -0.96 4.43 26.51
CA ILE A 113 0.15 4.11 27.42
C ILE A 113 0.88 5.41 27.80
N SER A 114 1.10 5.63 29.10
CA SER A 114 1.70 6.86 29.62
C SER A 114 2.64 6.60 30.80
N THR A 115 3.58 7.51 31.01
CA THR A 115 4.48 7.56 32.18
C THR A 115 3.92 8.41 33.33
N ALA A 116 2.79 9.09 33.12
CA ALA A 116 2.21 9.99 34.11
C ALA A 116 1.82 9.25 35.40
N PRO A 117 2.08 9.82 36.60
CA PRO A 117 1.65 9.21 37.85
C PRO A 117 0.14 8.97 37.89
N GLY A 118 -0.27 7.72 38.12
CA GLY A 118 -1.68 7.33 38.13
C GLY A 118 -2.31 7.14 36.74
N ALA A 119 -1.52 7.02 35.67
CA ALA A 119 -2.00 6.64 34.34
C ALA A 119 -2.80 5.33 34.37
N GLU A 120 -3.90 5.27 33.61
CA GLU A 120 -4.72 4.05 33.47
C GLU A 120 -3.94 2.88 32.85
N PHE A 121 -3.02 3.21 31.95
CA PHE A 121 -2.09 2.28 31.31
C PHE A 121 -0.64 2.78 31.54
N PRO A 122 -0.01 2.42 32.67
CA PRO A 122 1.36 2.85 32.98
C PRO A 122 2.36 2.10 32.10
N PHE A 123 3.40 2.80 31.59
CA PHE A 123 4.46 2.11 30.85
C PHE A 123 5.23 1.14 31.76
N GLU A 124 5.10 -0.15 31.46
CA GLU A 124 5.82 -1.25 32.11
C GLU A 124 6.33 -2.21 31.01
N SER A 125 7.62 -2.50 31.02
CA SER A 125 8.23 -3.40 30.02
C SER A 125 7.62 -4.80 30.11
N LYS A 126 7.23 -5.37 28.96
CA LYS A 126 6.53 -6.66 28.81
C LYS A 126 5.12 -6.74 29.42
N ARG A 127 4.49 -5.61 29.77
CA ARG A 127 3.06 -5.57 30.14
C ARG A 127 2.10 -5.53 28.94
N TYR A 128 2.56 -5.10 27.77
CA TYR A 128 1.71 -4.87 26.61
C TYR A 128 1.97 -5.86 25.48
N ARG A 129 0.88 -6.33 24.86
CA ARG A 129 0.91 -7.18 23.67
C ARG A 129 0.20 -6.50 22.51
N LEU A 130 0.81 -6.54 21.34
CA LEU A 130 0.30 -6.02 20.08
C LEU A 130 -0.01 -7.17 19.11
N TYR A 131 -1.25 -7.26 18.67
CA TYR A 131 -1.66 -8.14 17.58
C TYR A 131 -1.51 -7.41 16.25
N VAL A 132 -0.90 -8.06 15.25
CA VAL A 132 -0.57 -7.47 13.95
C VAL A 132 -0.76 -8.47 12.82
N GLY A 133 -1.11 -8.02 11.62
CA GLY A 133 -1.17 -8.86 10.42
C GLY A 133 -0.42 -8.23 9.26
N ASN A 134 0.51 -8.97 8.65
CA ASN A 134 1.48 -8.44 7.66
C ASN A 134 0.81 -7.64 6.51
N ALA A 135 -0.27 -8.16 5.94
CA ALA A 135 -0.94 -7.51 4.82
C ALA A 135 -1.46 -6.10 5.15
N CYS A 136 -1.86 -5.88 6.40
CA CYS A 136 -2.50 -4.64 6.85
C CYS A 136 -1.48 -3.47 6.95
N PRO A 137 -1.60 -2.41 6.14
CA PRO A 137 -0.68 -1.26 6.24
C PRO A 137 -0.81 -0.52 7.58
N TRP A 138 -1.97 -0.61 8.22
CA TRP A 138 -2.23 -0.07 9.56
C TRP A 138 -1.48 -0.84 10.65
N CYS A 139 -1.23 -2.15 10.46
CA CYS A 139 -0.31 -2.92 11.31
C CYS A 139 1.15 -2.57 11.00
N HIS A 140 1.49 -2.49 9.71
CA HIS A 140 2.86 -2.23 9.28
C HIS A 140 3.40 -0.89 9.79
N ARG A 141 2.62 0.21 9.79
CA ARG A 141 3.08 1.48 10.41
C ARG A 141 3.42 1.32 11.89
N VAL A 142 2.63 0.54 12.62
CA VAL A 142 2.83 0.32 14.07
C VAL A 142 4.04 -0.58 14.34
N LEU A 143 4.29 -1.60 13.51
CA LEU A 143 5.52 -2.41 13.56
C LEU A 143 6.76 -1.58 13.22
N LEU A 144 6.69 -0.75 12.18
CA LEU A 144 7.79 0.12 11.79
C LEU A 144 8.09 1.16 12.87
N ALA A 145 7.06 1.71 13.52
CA ALA A 145 7.21 2.54 14.71
C ALA A 145 7.89 1.77 15.87
N LEU A 146 7.47 0.55 16.20
CA LEU A 146 8.13 -0.28 17.23
C LEU A 146 9.62 -0.54 16.92
N ALA A 147 9.97 -0.70 15.65
CA ALA A 147 11.35 -0.85 15.21
C ALA A 147 12.16 0.44 15.45
N VAL A 148 11.78 1.56 14.81
CA VAL A 148 12.58 2.81 14.82
C VAL A 148 12.56 3.54 16.18
N THR A 149 11.54 3.34 17.01
CA THR A 149 11.49 3.84 18.39
C THR A 149 12.24 2.96 19.39
N GLY A 150 12.71 1.77 18.99
CA GLY A 150 13.34 0.76 19.87
C GLY A 150 12.36 -0.02 20.76
N LEU A 151 11.07 0.29 20.74
CA LEU A 151 10.08 -0.26 21.68
C LEU A 151 9.73 -1.75 21.44
N ALA A 152 10.18 -2.36 20.34
CA ALA A 152 10.00 -3.81 20.09
C ALA A 152 10.63 -4.72 21.16
N ALA A 153 11.61 -4.23 21.94
CA ALA A 153 12.10 -4.96 23.11
C ALA A 153 11.07 -5.00 24.26
N HIS A 154 10.25 -3.97 24.40
CA HIS A 154 9.37 -3.73 25.55
C HIS A 154 7.91 -4.15 25.34
N ILE A 155 7.46 -4.24 24.09
CA ILE A 155 6.09 -4.65 23.72
C ILE A 155 6.15 -6.01 23.04
N ASP A 156 5.36 -6.98 23.50
CA ASP A 156 5.26 -8.29 22.86
C ASP A 156 4.42 -8.20 21.59
N VAL A 157 4.79 -8.98 20.56
CA VAL A 157 4.09 -9.00 19.28
C VAL A 157 3.56 -10.41 19.01
N THR A 158 2.28 -10.52 18.63
CA THR A 158 1.69 -11.74 18.10
C THR A 158 1.24 -11.48 16.67
N PHE A 159 1.72 -12.28 15.72
CA PHE A 159 1.35 -12.17 14.31
C PHE A 159 0.07 -12.99 14.02
N CYS A 160 -0.88 -12.36 13.34
CA CYS A 160 -2.08 -12.95 12.76
C CYS A 160 -1.84 -13.24 11.27
N VAL A 161 -2.36 -14.38 10.80
CA VAL A 161 -2.56 -14.66 9.37
C VAL A 161 -3.94 -14.11 8.95
N ASP A 162 -4.05 -13.69 7.69
CA ASP A 162 -5.31 -13.26 7.07
C ASP A 162 -5.94 -14.45 6.34
N ASP A 163 -6.97 -15.03 6.96
CA ASP A 163 -7.72 -16.21 6.51
C ASP A 163 -9.19 -16.09 6.97
N ALA A 164 -10.04 -15.59 6.08
CA ALA A 164 -11.47 -15.39 6.34
C ALA A 164 -12.29 -16.70 6.24
N GLU A 165 -11.71 -17.80 5.74
CA GLU A 165 -12.35 -19.12 5.73
C GLU A 165 -12.11 -19.87 7.06
N ARG A 166 -10.98 -19.60 7.72
CA ARG A 166 -10.60 -20.17 9.03
C ARG A 166 -11.06 -19.35 10.23
N ALA A 167 -11.28 -18.04 10.08
CA ALA A 167 -11.76 -17.17 11.17
C ALA A 167 -13.22 -17.41 11.54
N SER A 168 -13.55 -17.36 12.83
CA SER A 168 -14.95 -17.41 13.30
C SER A 168 -15.73 -16.13 12.96
N ARG A 169 -15.06 -14.98 12.93
CA ARG A 169 -15.58 -13.70 12.41
C ARG A 169 -14.44 -12.72 12.06
N GLY A 170 -14.38 -12.30 10.80
CA GLY A 170 -13.34 -11.38 10.31
C GLY A 170 -12.37 -12.11 9.38
N GLY A 171 -11.07 -11.94 9.60
CA GLY A 171 -10.03 -12.69 8.87
C GLY A 171 -8.75 -12.97 9.68
N TRP A 172 -8.57 -12.36 10.86
CA TRP A 172 -7.33 -12.48 11.63
C TRP A 172 -7.31 -13.74 12.49
N VAL A 173 -6.58 -14.77 12.05
CA VAL A 173 -6.38 -16.05 12.75
C VAL A 173 -4.94 -16.20 13.26
N PHE A 174 -4.72 -17.13 14.19
CA PHE A 174 -3.39 -17.56 14.62
C PHE A 174 -3.13 -19.00 14.14
N ASP A 175 -1.91 -19.31 13.72
CA ASP A 175 -1.51 -20.69 13.36
C ASP A 175 -1.24 -21.56 14.60
N GLU A 176 -0.70 -20.94 15.65
CA GLU A 176 -0.52 -21.54 16.98
C GLU A 176 -1.42 -20.83 18.01
N PRO A 177 -1.85 -21.50 19.11
CA PRO A 177 -2.73 -20.90 20.11
C PRO A 177 -2.16 -19.62 20.74
N GLU A 178 -3.01 -18.60 20.87
CA GLU A 178 -2.62 -17.27 21.35
C GLU A 178 -2.13 -17.29 22.81
N PRO A 179 -0.98 -16.65 23.17
CA PRO A 179 -0.37 -16.79 24.49
C PRO A 179 -1.17 -16.37 25.74
N ILE A 180 -2.15 -15.47 25.65
CA ILE A 180 -2.92 -14.97 26.80
C ILE A 180 -4.21 -15.78 27.03
N PHE A 181 -4.88 -16.18 25.95
CA PHE A 181 -6.21 -16.80 25.98
C PHE A 181 -6.27 -18.23 25.43
N GLY A 182 -5.23 -18.72 24.76
CA GLY A 182 -5.30 -19.94 23.95
C GLY A 182 -6.18 -19.79 22.71
N ALA A 183 -6.44 -18.55 22.28
CA ALA A 183 -7.34 -18.21 21.20
C ALA A 183 -6.81 -18.67 19.82
N LYS A 184 -7.73 -18.97 18.92
CA LYS A 184 -7.48 -19.39 17.52
C LYS A 184 -7.59 -18.22 16.55
N ASP A 185 -8.33 -17.19 16.93
CA ASP A 185 -8.49 -15.98 16.13
C ASP A 185 -8.59 -14.72 17.00
N LEU A 186 -8.47 -13.55 16.36
CA LEU A 186 -8.53 -12.25 17.03
C LEU A 186 -9.93 -11.95 17.57
N ARG A 187 -10.98 -12.61 17.09
CA ARG A 187 -12.36 -12.46 17.56
C ARG A 187 -12.51 -13.09 18.96
N GLU A 188 -11.96 -14.29 19.19
CA GLU A 188 -11.89 -14.90 20.52
C GLU A 188 -11.12 -14.02 21.53
N VAL A 189 -10.03 -13.35 21.09
CA VAL A 189 -9.29 -12.38 21.91
C VAL A 189 -10.13 -11.14 22.27
N TYR A 190 -10.83 -10.55 21.29
CA TYR A 190 -11.75 -9.43 21.54
C TYR A 190 -12.89 -9.83 22.49
N ASP A 191 -13.48 -11.01 22.34
CA ASP A 191 -14.57 -11.49 23.20
C ASP A 191 -14.09 -11.80 24.63
N GLY A 192 -12.88 -12.32 24.79
CA GLY A 192 -12.25 -12.57 26.10
C GLY A 192 -11.81 -11.29 26.84
N LEU A 193 -11.57 -10.19 26.12
CA LEU A 193 -11.20 -8.88 26.67
C LEU A 193 -12.39 -7.91 26.82
N SER A 194 -13.45 -8.10 26.03
CA SER A 194 -14.63 -7.24 25.99
C SER A 194 -15.89 -8.07 25.69
N PRO A 195 -16.42 -8.81 26.69
CA PRO A 195 -17.58 -9.68 26.49
C PRO A 195 -18.79 -8.91 25.94
N GLY A 196 -19.35 -9.41 24.83
CA GLY A 196 -20.47 -8.77 24.13
C GLY A 196 -20.07 -7.77 23.04
N PHE A 197 -18.78 -7.63 22.71
CA PHE A 197 -18.30 -6.71 21.67
C PHE A 197 -18.92 -6.99 20.28
N SER A 198 -19.66 -6.00 19.77
CA SER A 198 -20.41 -6.09 18.51
C SER A 198 -19.68 -5.50 17.30
N GLY A 199 -18.58 -4.76 17.49
CA GLY A 199 -17.82 -4.11 16.42
C GLY A 199 -16.96 -5.06 15.58
N ARG A 200 -16.09 -4.49 14.73
CA ARG A 200 -15.11 -5.26 13.94
C ARG A 200 -13.88 -5.59 14.80
N CYS A 201 -13.46 -6.85 14.80
CA CYS A 201 -12.22 -7.28 15.45
C CYS A 201 -11.06 -7.03 14.48
N THR A 202 -10.28 -5.96 14.69
CA THR A 202 -9.31 -5.45 13.70
C THR A 202 -7.89 -5.44 14.21
N ALA A 203 -6.94 -5.91 13.41
CA ALA A 203 -5.52 -5.64 13.62
C ALA A 203 -5.12 -4.27 13.00
N PRO A 204 -4.26 -3.47 13.66
CA PRO A 204 -3.57 -3.82 14.89
C PRO A 204 -4.42 -3.57 16.14
N PHE A 205 -4.16 -4.35 17.18
CA PHE A 205 -4.87 -4.27 18.46
C PHE A 205 -3.86 -4.37 19.60
N LEU A 206 -3.85 -3.38 20.49
CA LEU A 206 -2.92 -3.26 21.62
C LEU A 206 -3.68 -3.58 22.91
N VAL A 207 -3.15 -4.50 23.71
CA VAL A 207 -3.80 -5.01 24.93
C VAL A 207 -2.84 -4.99 26.12
N ASP A 208 -3.38 -4.76 27.31
CA ASP A 208 -2.67 -4.94 28.57
C ASP A 208 -2.76 -6.42 28.95
N GLN A 209 -1.65 -7.17 28.83
CA GLN A 209 -1.65 -8.61 29.08
C GLN A 209 -1.67 -8.98 30.57
N VAL A 210 -1.36 -8.01 31.44
CA VAL A 210 -1.39 -8.18 32.91
C VAL A 210 -2.79 -7.89 33.45
N ALA A 211 -3.37 -6.74 33.08
CA ALA A 211 -4.72 -6.35 33.50
C ALA A 211 -5.84 -6.95 32.62
N ARG A 212 -5.49 -7.73 31.58
CA ARG A 212 -6.40 -8.40 30.64
C ARG A 212 -7.52 -7.49 30.13
N ARG A 213 -7.13 -6.32 29.59
CA ARG A 213 -8.04 -5.31 29.04
C ARG A 213 -7.54 -4.74 27.71
N PRO A 214 -8.43 -4.29 26.81
CA PRO A 214 -8.01 -3.57 25.61
C PRO A 214 -7.37 -2.24 25.98
N VAL A 215 -6.32 -1.84 25.25
CA VAL A 215 -5.77 -0.47 25.26
C VAL A 215 -6.42 0.28 24.11
N THR A 216 -6.06 -0.06 22.86
CA THR A 216 -6.60 0.60 21.67
C THR A 216 -6.57 -0.30 20.43
N ASP A 217 -7.55 -0.14 19.54
CA ASP A 217 -7.58 -0.63 18.16
C ASP A 217 -7.22 0.47 17.14
N ASN A 218 -6.82 1.65 17.62
CA ASN A 218 -6.41 2.78 16.80
C ASN A 218 -4.88 2.83 16.59
N SER A 219 -4.45 2.35 15.43
CA SER A 219 -3.06 2.50 14.98
C SER A 219 -2.54 3.95 14.94
N GLY A 220 -3.40 4.97 14.93
CA GLY A 220 -2.97 6.37 15.07
C GLY A 220 -2.49 6.69 16.48
N ASP A 221 -3.27 6.29 17.49
CA ASP A 221 -2.92 6.52 18.90
C ASP A 221 -1.69 5.68 19.29
N MET A 222 -1.51 4.51 18.68
CA MET A 222 -0.28 3.70 18.80
C MET A 222 0.96 4.44 18.29
N MET A 223 0.89 5.11 17.13
CA MET A 223 2.01 5.94 16.62
C MET A 223 2.36 7.05 17.63
N LEU A 224 1.34 7.76 18.13
CA LEU A 224 1.52 8.87 19.07
C LEU A 224 2.14 8.41 20.39
N MET A 225 1.64 7.32 20.99
CA MET A 225 2.20 6.82 22.26
C MET A 225 3.62 6.27 22.09
N PHE A 226 3.93 5.60 20.98
CA PHE A 226 5.29 5.08 20.75
C PHE A 226 6.31 6.20 20.52
N SER A 227 5.95 7.27 19.79
CA SER A 227 6.79 8.47 19.69
C SER A 227 7.01 9.11 21.06
N ALA A 228 5.94 9.30 21.84
CA ALA A 228 6.02 9.93 23.16
C ALA A 228 6.88 9.13 24.16
N LEU A 229 6.75 7.80 24.18
CA LEU A 229 7.56 6.91 25.00
C LEU A 229 9.04 6.92 24.57
N SER A 230 9.31 7.01 23.26
CA SER A 230 10.69 7.11 22.75
C SER A 230 11.33 8.46 23.13
N ALA A 231 10.63 9.57 22.91
CA ALA A 231 11.05 10.92 23.30
C ALA A 231 11.31 11.05 24.81
N GLN A 232 10.52 10.35 25.64
CA GLN A 232 10.68 10.30 27.10
C GLN A 232 11.80 9.35 27.57
N ARG A 233 12.42 8.57 26.67
CA ARG A 233 13.49 7.59 26.98
C ARG A 233 13.12 6.65 28.13
N VAL A 234 11.95 6.01 28.02
CA VAL A 234 11.35 5.17 29.08
C VAL A 234 12.12 3.89 29.43
N ALA A 235 13.21 3.59 28.72
CA ALA A 235 14.22 2.61 29.12
C ALA A 235 15.63 3.19 28.89
N PRO A 236 16.64 2.84 29.72
CA PRO A 236 17.98 3.44 29.64
C PRO A 236 18.66 3.29 28.26
N ASP A 237 18.48 2.13 27.64
CA ASP A 237 19.13 1.72 26.39
C ASP A 237 18.24 1.92 25.16
N LEU A 238 17.37 2.94 25.17
CA LEU A 238 16.42 3.24 24.10
C LEU A 238 16.79 4.52 23.31
N PRO A 239 17.82 4.50 22.44
CA PRO A 239 18.17 5.62 21.57
C PRO A 239 17.26 5.69 20.32
N GLY A 240 15.96 5.48 20.52
CA GLY A 240 14.97 5.49 19.45
C GLY A 240 14.70 6.88 18.89
N VAL A 241 14.11 6.93 17.70
CA VAL A 241 13.73 8.18 17.05
C VAL A 241 12.43 8.71 17.65
N ASP A 242 12.44 9.95 18.15
CA ASP A 242 11.20 10.72 18.31
C ASP A 242 10.66 11.08 16.91
N LEU A 243 9.57 10.43 16.52
CA LEU A 243 8.90 10.62 15.24
C LEU A 243 8.08 11.93 15.18
N ARG A 244 7.95 12.66 16.29
CA ARG A 244 7.17 13.90 16.41
C ARG A 244 7.93 15.00 17.17
N PRO A 245 9.16 15.35 16.73
CA PRO A 245 10.00 16.31 17.45
C PRO A 245 9.30 17.68 17.52
N PRO A 246 9.33 18.39 18.66
CA PRO A 246 8.45 19.55 18.92
C PRO A 246 8.45 20.67 17.86
N HIS A 247 9.56 20.84 17.13
CA HIS A 247 9.71 21.86 16.10
C HIS A 247 9.08 21.48 14.74
N LEU A 248 8.75 20.20 14.51
CA LEU A 248 8.09 19.71 13.28
C LEU A 248 6.61 19.38 13.47
N VAL A 249 6.08 19.31 14.70
CA VAL A 249 4.72 18.81 14.98
C VAL A 249 3.65 19.44 14.07
N ALA A 250 3.65 20.76 13.88
CA ALA A 250 2.66 21.43 13.02
C ALA A 250 2.77 21.04 11.53
N LEU A 251 3.99 20.80 11.02
CA LEU A 251 4.22 20.32 9.66
C LEU A 251 3.86 18.84 9.53
N ILE A 252 4.12 18.03 10.57
CA ILE A 252 3.72 16.62 10.64
C ILE A 252 2.20 16.52 10.65
N ASP A 253 1.48 17.34 11.41
CA ASP A 253 0.01 17.32 11.46
C ASP A 253 -0.64 17.74 10.13
N GLU A 254 -0.14 18.80 9.46
CA GLU A 254 -0.58 19.13 8.09
C GLU A 254 -0.31 17.95 7.14
N THR A 255 0.88 17.35 7.24
CA THR A 255 1.31 16.28 6.33
C THR A 255 0.51 15.00 6.54
N ASP A 256 0.31 14.60 7.80
CA ASP A 256 -0.51 13.47 8.21
C ASP A 256 -1.95 13.58 7.67
N GLU A 257 -2.54 14.79 7.67
CA GLU A 257 -3.91 14.99 7.20
C GLU A 257 -4.07 14.69 5.70
N TRP A 258 -3.24 15.29 4.84
CA TRP A 258 -3.36 15.05 3.39
C TRP A 258 -2.78 13.69 2.97
N VAL A 259 -1.72 13.20 3.62
CA VAL A 259 -1.21 11.83 3.39
C VAL A 259 -2.27 10.79 3.75
N TYR A 260 -2.98 10.94 4.87
CA TYR A 260 -4.07 10.04 5.23
C TYR A 260 -5.24 10.14 4.25
N ASN A 261 -5.79 11.34 4.03
CA ASN A 261 -7.02 11.52 3.26
C ASN A 261 -6.84 11.21 1.76
N ASP A 262 -5.73 11.67 1.17
CA ASP A 262 -5.54 11.67 -0.28
C ASP A 262 -4.54 10.62 -0.77
N VAL A 263 -3.80 9.94 0.13
CA VAL A 263 -2.96 8.78 -0.25
C VAL A 263 -3.39 7.50 0.48
N ASN A 264 -3.19 7.39 1.80
CA ASN A 264 -3.41 6.13 2.54
C ASN A 264 -4.86 5.63 2.42
N ASN A 265 -5.84 6.53 2.54
CA ASN A 265 -7.26 6.18 2.49
C ASN A 265 -7.84 6.26 1.06
N ALA A 266 -7.28 7.11 0.18
CA ALA A 266 -7.73 7.24 -1.21
C ALA A 266 -7.55 5.96 -2.04
N VAL A 267 -6.48 5.18 -1.81
CA VAL A 267 -6.31 3.87 -2.46
C VAL A 267 -7.42 2.89 -2.04
N TYR A 268 -7.81 2.87 -0.76
CA TYR A 268 -8.94 2.07 -0.27
C TYR A 268 -10.28 2.56 -0.81
N GLN A 269 -10.50 3.88 -0.88
CA GLN A 269 -11.72 4.45 -1.47
C GLN A 269 -11.84 4.12 -2.97
N SER A 270 -10.72 4.08 -3.70
CA SER A 270 -10.68 3.63 -5.10
C SER A 270 -10.96 2.12 -5.22
N GLY A 271 -10.39 1.31 -4.33
CA GLY A 271 -10.57 -0.14 -4.38
C GLY A 271 -11.97 -0.63 -3.98
N PHE A 272 -12.61 0.05 -3.03
CA PHE A 272 -13.88 -0.36 -2.44
C PHE A 272 -15.13 0.37 -2.98
N SER A 273 -14.96 1.40 -3.81
CA SER A 273 -16.09 2.11 -4.43
C SER A 273 -16.97 1.21 -5.30
N THR A 274 -18.30 1.34 -5.20
CA THR A 274 -19.27 0.62 -6.05
C THR A 274 -19.80 1.43 -7.24
N THR A 275 -19.45 2.73 -7.31
CA THR A 275 -19.81 3.65 -8.38
C THR A 275 -18.56 4.25 -9.05
N GLN A 276 -18.67 4.52 -10.35
CA GLN A 276 -17.60 5.17 -11.12
C GLN A 276 -17.28 6.56 -10.56
N GLN A 277 -18.29 7.32 -10.12
CA GLN A 277 -18.13 8.65 -9.54
C GLN A 277 -17.30 8.63 -8.25
N ALA A 278 -17.52 7.66 -7.35
CA ALA A 278 -16.74 7.54 -6.13
C ALA A 278 -15.28 7.13 -6.41
N TYR A 279 -15.07 6.22 -7.38
CA TYR A 279 -13.75 5.85 -7.87
C TYR A 279 -13.00 7.06 -8.47
N ASP A 280 -13.62 7.76 -9.42
CA ASP A 280 -13.03 8.91 -10.11
C ASP A 280 -12.68 10.02 -9.12
N ALA A 281 -13.54 10.29 -8.12
CA ALA A 281 -13.28 11.27 -7.08
C ALA A 281 -12.10 10.90 -6.17
N ALA A 282 -11.91 9.62 -5.84
CA ALA A 282 -10.75 9.15 -5.07
C ALA A 282 -9.46 9.24 -5.90
N GLN A 283 -9.50 8.80 -7.17
CA GLN A 283 -8.37 8.93 -8.10
C GLN A 283 -7.98 10.39 -8.34
N ALA A 284 -8.94 11.31 -8.43
CA ALA A 284 -8.69 12.74 -8.64
C ALA A 284 -7.85 13.40 -7.53
N ARG A 285 -7.89 12.86 -6.30
CA ARG A 285 -7.04 13.32 -5.18
C ARG A 285 -5.72 12.56 -5.08
N LEU A 286 -5.75 11.24 -5.32
CA LEU A 286 -4.58 10.37 -5.25
C LEU A 286 -3.43 10.82 -6.15
N TRP A 287 -3.72 11.21 -7.40
CA TRP A 287 -2.64 11.54 -8.34
C TRP A 287 -1.90 12.85 -7.99
N PRO A 288 -2.58 13.98 -7.72
CA PRO A 288 -1.93 15.19 -7.21
C PRO A 288 -1.23 15.00 -5.86
N ALA A 289 -1.75 14.17 -4.95
CA ALA A 289 -1.11 13.90 -3.66
C ALA A 289 0.21 13.13 -3.83
N LEU A 290 0.26 12.13 -4.72
CA LEU A 290 1.52 11.46 -5.07
C LEU A 290 2.50 12.38 -5.82
N ASP A 291 2.01 13.29 -6.66
CA ASP A 291 2.84 14.35 -7.26
C ASP A 291 3.41 15.31 -6.19
N ARG A 292 2.65 15.61 -5.11
CA ARG A 292 3.12 16.39 -3.95
C ARG A 292 4.22 15.64 -3.17
N VAL A 293 4.04 14.34 -2.92
CA VAL A 293 5.06 13.50 -2.26
C VAL A 293 6.37 13.52 -3.06
N GLU A 294 6.33 13.24 -4.36
CA GLU A 294 7.52 13.23 -5.23
C GLU A 294 8.20 14.61 -5.25
N ALA A 295 7.43 15.70 -5.37
CA ALA A 295 7.95 17.06 -5.40
C ALA A 295 8.49 17.58 -4.04
N LEU A 296 8.23 16.87 -2.93
CA LEU A 296 8.90 17.07 -1.64
C LEU A 296 10.20 16.26 -1.62
N LEU A 297 10.13 14.95 -1.83
CA LEU A 297 11.28 14.03 -1.71
C LEU A 297 12.40 14.27 -2.75
N GLN A 298 12.14 15.04 -3.80
CA GLN A 298 13.16 15.58 -4.71
C GLN A 298 14.08 16.65 -4.08
N LYS A 299 13.80 17.12 -2.85
CA LYS A 299 14.47 18.27 -2.21
C LYS A 299 14.99 18.01 -0.79
N GLN A 300 14.51 16.95 -0.15
CA GLN A 300 14.67 16.63 1.28
C GLN A 300 14.51 15.12 1.44
N ASP A 301 15.18 14.51 2.42
CA ASP A 301 15.25 13.05 2.48
C ASP A 301 13.97 12.36 3.00
N PHE A 302 13.15 13.08 3.75
CA PHE A 302 11.90 12.62 4.37
C PHE A 302 10.75 13.63 4.14
N LEU A 303 9.51 13.29 4.49
CA LEU A 303 8.34 14.13 4.19
C LEU A 303 8.33 15.48 4.93
N CYS A 304 8.88 15.53 6.14
CA CYS A 304 8.87 16.73 6.99
C CYS A 304 10.26 17.39 7.15
N GLY A 305 11.25 17.00 6.33
CA GLY A 305 12.60 17.56 6.32
C GLY A 305 13.66 16.47 6.18
N ASP A 306 14.74 16.61 6.95
CA ASP A 306 15.94 15.75 6.87
C ASP A 306 15.97 14.63 7.93
N VAL A 307 14.87 14.44 8.67
CA VAL A 307 14.69 13.38 9.68
C VAL A 307 13.39 12.61 9.44
N VAL A 308 13.39 11.31 9.76
CA VAL A 308 12.19 10.46 9.66
C VAL A 308 11.14 10.87 10.69
N THR A 309 9.88 10.97 10.27
CA THR A 309 8.75 11.39 11.10
C THR A 309 7.57 10.42 11.05
N ASP A 310 6.55 10.66 11.88
CA ASP A 310 5.27 9.92 11.89
C ASP A 310 4.66 9.86 10.47
N ALA A 311 4.71 10.98 9.73
CA ALA A 311 4.23 11.06 8.35
C ALA A 311 4.92 10.04 7.41
N ASP A 312 6.23 9.86 7.52
CA ASP A 312 6.99 8.89 6.71
C ASP A 312 6.57 7.45 7.03
N VAL A 313 6.47 7.14 8.33
CA VAL A 313 6.05 5.81 8.82
C VAL A 313 4.58 5.52 8.47
N ARG A 314 3.74 6.54 8.29
CA ARG A 314 2.36 6.41 7.76
C ARG A 314 2.31 6.22 6.25
N LEU A 315 3.14 6.91 5.47
CA LEU A 315 3.13 6.79 4.01
C LEU A 315 3.76 5.46 3.54
N PHE A 316 4.86 5.02 4.15
CA PHE A 316 5.68 3.92 3.64
C PHE A 316 4.91 2.60 3.45
N PRO A 317 4.03 2.16 4.38
CA PRO A 317 3.20 0.99 4.18
C PRO A 317 2.28 1.04 2.95
N THR A 318 1.83 2.24 2.56
CA THR A 318 1.03 2.43 1.35
C THR A 318 1.89 2.41 0.09
N ALA A 319 3.05 3.06 0.10
CA ALA A 319 3.98 3.06 -1.03
C ALA A 319 4.51 1.66 -1.35
N ALA A 320 4.96 0.91 -0.32
CA ALA A 320 5.46 -0.46 -0.45
C ALA A 320 4.40 -1.49 -0.93
N ARG A 321 3.10 -1.16 -0.88
CA ARG A 321 1.99 -1.97 -1.42
C ARG A 321 1.45 -1.46 -2.75
N PHE A 322 1.93 -0.32 -3.26
CA PHE A 322 1.27 0.40 -4.34
C PHE A 322 1.33 -0.37 -5.67
N ASP A 323 2.54 -0.66 -6.17
CA ASP A 323 2.70 -1.35 -7.45
C ASP A 323 2.39 -2.85 -7.37
N ALA A 324 2.68 -3.47 -6.23
CA ALA A 324 2.45 -4.91 -5.99
C ALA A 324 0.97 -5.28 -5.82
N ALA A 325 0.17 -4.41 -5.18
CA ALA A 325 -1.25 -4.68 -4.90
C ALA A 325 -2.19 -3.58 -5.45
N TYR A 326 -2.05 -2.32 -5.00
CA TYR A 326 -3.07 -1.29 -5.23
C TYR A 326 -3.25 -0.90 -6.71
N ASN A 327 -2.18 -0.96 -7.49
CA ASN A 327 -2.18 -0.73 -8.94
C ASN A 327 -3.18 -1.67 -9.64
N GLY A 328 -3.15 -2.96 -9.29
CA GLY A 328 -4.07 -3.96 -9.81
C GLY A 328 -5.41 -4.01 -9.07
N ILE A 329 -5.43 -4.48 -7.82
CA ILE A 329 -6.69 -4.84 -7.15
C ILE A 329 -7.56 -3.61 -6.83
N PHE A 330 -6.93 -2.54 -6.34
CA PHE A 330 -7.57 -1.24 -6.10
C PHE A 330 -7.60 -0.33 -7.34
N LYS A 331 -7.14 -0.83 -8.49
CA LYS A 331 -7.20 -0.18 -9.80
C LYS A 331 -6.50 1.18 -9.83
N CYS A 332 -5.54 1.42 -8.94
CA CYS A 332 -4.76 2.66 -8.89
C CYS A 332 -3.68 2.67 -9.99
N CYS A 333 -4.10 2.53 -11.26
CA CYS A 333 -3.25 2.08 -12.37
C CYS A 333 -2.78 3.16 -13.35
N LYS A 334 -3.13 4.45 -13.15
CA LYS A 334 -2.74 5.56 -14.04
C LYS A 334 -1.21 5.69 -14.19
N ARG A 335 -0.47 5.46 -13.10
CA ARG A 335 0.99 5.46 -12.99
C ARG A 335 1.44 4.36 -12.02
N ARG A 336 2.72 4.02 -12.05
CA ARG A 336 3.41 3.13 -11.09
C ARG A 336 4.48 3.91 -10.34
N ILE A 337 4.74 3.57 -9.08
CA ILE A 337 5.81 4.20 -8.30
C ILE A 337 7.16 3.96 -8.97
N GLY A 338 7.53 2.70 -9.19
CA GLY A 338 8.86 2.31 -9.67
C GLY A 338 9.22 2.72 -11.10
N SER A 339 8.35 3.47 -11.79
CA SER A 339 8.63 4.04 -13.12
C SER A 339 8.19 5.48 -13.32
N HIS A 340 7.57 6.13 -12.33
CA HIS A 340 7.10 7.52 -12.43
C HIS A 340 7.48 8.41 -11.25
N TYR A 341 7.88 7.85 -10.10
CA TYR A 341 8.21 8.59 -8.89
C TYR A 341 9.57 8.15 -8.32
N PRO A 342 10.69 8.54 -8.96
CA PRO A 342 12.03 8.09 -8.56
C PRO A 342 12.46 8.59 -7.18
N ALA A 343 12.00 9.76 -6.71
CA ALA A 343 12.29 10.21 -5.36
C ALA A 343 11.49 9.43 -4.30
N ILE A 344 10.23 9.05 -4.59
CA ILE A 344 9.50 8.08 -3.75
C ILE A 344 10.26 6.74 -3.69
N GLN A 345 10.81 6.24 -4.80
CA GLN A 345 11.56 4.99 -4.80
C GLN A 345 12.91 5.09 -4.05
N ALA A 346 13.60 6.24 -4.09
CA ALA A 346 14.78 6.50 -3.27
C ALA A 346 14.45 6.55 -1.76
N TRP A 347 13.37 7.24 -1.39
CA TRP A 347 12.87 7.29 -0.01
C TRP A 347 12.36 5.93 0.48
N MET A 348 11.70 5.13 -0.36
CA MET A 348 11.30 3.76 0.00
C MET A 348 12.50 2.88 0.35
N ARG A 349 13.63 3.04 -0.36
CA ARG A 349 14.89 2.36 -0.02
C ARG A 349 15.45 2.85 1.32
N ARG A 350 15.45 4.16 1.58
CA ARG A 350 15.80 4.70 2.91
C ARG A 350 14.93 4.10 4.01
N MET A 351 13.60 4.15 3.87
CA MET A 351 12.64 3.65 4.86
C MET A 351 12.78 2.15 5.15
N TYR A 352 13.01 1.32 4.11
CA TYR A 352 13.24 -0.12 4.28
C TYR A 352 14.59 -0.41 4.98
N GLY A 353 15.63 0.35 4.62
CA GLY A 353 16.96 0.28 5.23
C GLY A 353 17.14 1.08 6.53
N LEU A 354 16.07 1.58 7.16
CA LEU A 354 16.18 2.30 8.43
C LEU A 354 16.70 1.38 9.52
N ALA A 355 17.83 1.75 10.11
CA ALA A 355 18.38 1.12 11.31
C ALA A 355 17.39 1.24 12.47
N ALA A 356 16.96 0.11 13.06
CA ALA A 356 16.41 0.16 14.40
C ALA A 356 17.56 0.28 15.42
N PRO A 357 17.31 0.84 16.62
CA PRO A 357 18.31 0.98 17.67
C PRO A 357 19.15 -0.28 17.94
N PRO A 358 20.44 -0.16 18.29
CA PRO A 358 21.26 -1.30 18.70
C PRO A 358 20.58 -2.11 19.82
N GLY A 359 20.49 -3.43 19.66
CA GLY A 359 19.77 -4.32 20.57
C GLY A 359 18.26 -4.41 20.35
N CYS A 360 17.66 -3.60 19.46
CA CYS A 360 16.25 -3.75 19.07
C CYS A 360 16.06 -5.08 18.31
N PRO A 361 15.13 -5.96 18.74
CA PRO A 361 14.92 -7.28 18.13
C PRO A 361 14.14 -7.25 16.81
N LEU A 362 13.70 -6.06 16.36
CA LEU A 362 12.92 -5.84 15.15
C LEU A 362 13.54 -4.72 14.32
N GLN A 363 13.92 -5.02 13.09
CA GLN A 363 14.49 -4.09 12.12
C GLN A 363 13.48 -3.72 11.04
N SER A 364 13.62 -2.55 10.42
CA SER A 364 12.63 -1.98 9.48
C SER A 364 12.35 -2.87 8.26
N TRP A 365 13.33 -3.64 7.78
CA TRP A 365 13.15 -4.58 6.67
C TRP A 365 12.37 -5.85 7.05
N GLN A 366 12.14 -6.10 8.34
CA GLN A 366 11.39 -7.24 8.85
C GLN A 366 9.90 -6.93 9.08
N THR A 367 9.48 -5.67 8.97
CA THR A 367 8.09 -5.26 9.29
C THR A 367 7.09 -5.48 8.16
N PHE A 368 7.54 -5.96 7.00
CA PHE A 368 6.71 -6.21 5.83
C PHE A 368 7.26 -7.30 4.89
N ASP A 369 6.42 -8.27 4.56
CA ASP A 369 6.57 -9.23 3.47
C ASP A 369 5.59 -8.85 2.34
N VAL A 370 6.12 -8.55 1.15
CA VAL A 370 5.32 -8.18 -0.03
C VAL A 370 4.53 -9.35 -0.60
N GLU A 371 5.09 -10.56 -0.62
CA GLU A 371 4.43 -11.74 -1.21
C GLU A 371 3.24 -12.21 -0.36
N ALA A 372 3.42 -12.28 0.95
CA ALA A 372 2.33 -12.61 1.88
C ALA A 372 1.24 -11.53 1.86
N ALA A 373 1.61 -10.25 1.63
CA ALA A 373 0.63 -9.19 1.45
C ALA A 373 -0.13 -9.32 0.12
N VAL A 374 0.55 -9.53 -1.01
CA VAL A 374 -0.11 -9.79 -2.31
C VAL A 374 -1.05 -10.99 -2.22
N ARG A 375 -0.63 -12.06 -1.53
CA ARG A 375 -1.44 -13.27 -1.27
C ARG A 375 -2.73 -12.95 -0.51
N SER A 376 -2.64 -12.18 0.59
CA SER A 376 -3.83 -11.72 1.33
C SER A 376 -4.70 -10.80 0.49
N TYR A 377 -4.16 -9.74 -0.13
CA TYR A 377 -4.94 -8.77 -0.89
C TYR A 377 -5.75 -9.45 -2.00
N TYR A 378 -5.14 -10.35 -2.78
CA TYR A 378 -5.84 -11.04 -3.88
C TYR A 378 -6.62 -12.29 -3.45
N GLY A 379 -6.28 -12.95 -2.34
CA GLY A 379 -7.01 -14.11 -1.84
C GLY A 379 -8.22 -13.76 -0.97
N GLN A 380 -8.03 -12.89 0.04
CA GLN A 380 -8.99 -12.68 1.13
C GLN A 380 -9.98 -11.53 0.87
N LEU A 381 -9.70 -10.60 -0.04
CA LEU A 381 -10.64 -9.53 -0.39
C LEU A 381 -11.73 -10.01 -1.35
N PHE A 382 -12.52 -10.99 -0.92
CA PHE A 382 -13.80 -11.32 -1.52
C PHE A 382 -14.84 -10.22 -1.17
N PRO A 383 -15.64 -9.69 -2.12
CA PRO A 383 -15.82 -10.13 -3.51
C PRO A 383 -14.99 -9.32 -4.53
N LEU A 384 -14.02 -8.52 -4.09
CA LEU A 384 -13.23 -7.63 -4.95
C LEU A 384 -12.36 -8.41 -5.96
N ASN A 385 -11.81 -9.55 -5.54
CA ASN A 385 -11.22 -10.56 -6.43
C ASN A 385 -11.95 -11.91 -6.32
N ALA A 386 -13.23 -11.95 -6.68
CA ALA A 386 -14.09 -13.15 -6.54
C ALA A 386 -13.63 -14.43 -7.28
N GLY A 387 -12.52 -14.38 -8.05
CA GLY A 387 -11.90 -15.57 -8.64
C GLY A 387 -10.76 -16.18 -7.81
N GLY A 388 -10.32 -15.55 -6.71
CA GLY A 388 -9.24 -16.03 -5.84
C GLY A 388 -7.84 -16.10 -6.47
N ILE A 389 -7.68 -15.74 -7.75
CA ILE A 389 -6.40 -15.80 -8.47
C ILE A 389 -5.47 -14.72 -7.92
N VAL A 390 -4.41 -15.15 -7.25
CA VAL A 390 -3.27 -14.33 -6.82
C VAL A 390 -2.30 -14.19 -8.01
N PRO A 391 -1.87 -12.98 -8.38
CA PRO A 391 -0.85 -12.80 -9.41
C PRO A 391 0.53 -13.27 -8.90
N GLN A 392 1.48 -13.48 -9.81
CA GLN A 392 2.89 -13.56 -9.42
C GLN A 392 3.29 -12.23 -8.78
N SER A 393 3.75 -12.27 -7.53
CA SER A 393 4.20 -11.09 -6.80
C SER A 393 5.52 -10.57 -7.38
N PRO A 394 5.75 -9.24 -7.44
CA PRO A 394 7.12 -8.73 -7.45
C PRO A 394 7.84 -9.12 -6.16
N SER A 395 9.16 -9.24 -6.22
CA SER A 395 10.02 -9.33 -5.03
C SER A 395 10.08 -7.99 -4.29
N MET A 396 10.66 -7.96 -3.09
CA MET A 396 10.93 -6.68 -2.42
C MET A 396 12.01 -5.86 -3.17
N ALA A 397 12.95 -6.52 -3.85
CA ALA A 397 13.94 -5.84 -4.70
C ALA A 397 13.26 -5.10 -5.88
N ASP A 398 12.31 -5.75 -6.56
CA ASP A 398 11.51 -5.14 -7.64
C ASP A 398 10.72 -3.91 -7.14
N VAL A 399 10.08 -4.02 -5.97
CA VAL A 399 9.30 -2.92 -5.36
C VAL A 399 10.19 -1.72 -4.98
N LEU A 400 11.43 -1.99 -4.57
CA LEU A 400 12.40 -0.96 -4.20
C LEU A 400 13.21 -0.40 -5.40
N GLY A 401 13.14 -1.04 -6.57
CA GLY A 401 13.96 -0.67 -7.74
C GLY A 401 15.44 -0.96 -7.52
N LEU A 402 15.74 -2.16 -7.02
CA LEU A 402 17.09 -2.66 -6.78
C LEU A 402 17.47 -3.68 -7.88
N ASP A 403 18.76 -3.81 -8.19
CA ASP A 403 19.30 -4.78 -9.15
C ASP A 403 19.39 -6.20 -8.55
N GLY A 404 18.27 -6.66 -7.96
CA GLY A 404 18.08 -8.00 -7.39
C GLY A 404 18.47 -8.15 -5.91
N ASP A 405 18.38 -9.38 -5.42
CA ASP A 405 18.47 -9.69 -3.99
C ASP A 405 19.84 -9.38 -3.36
N GLU A 406 20.93 -9.37 -4.13
CA GLU A 406 22.23 -8.96 -3.59
C GLU A 406 22.25 -7.50 -3.13
N GLU A 407 21.57 -6.59 -3.84
CA GLU A 407 21.47 -5.19 -3.43
C GLU A 407 20.47 -5.04 -2.27
N LEU A 408 19.41 -5.86 -2.23
CA LEU A 408 18.49 -5.94 -1.10
C LEU A 408 19.20 -6.38 0.20
N GLU A 409 20.07 -7.39 0.14
CA GLU A 409 20.89 -7.80 1.29
C GLU A 409 21.97 -6.77 1.65
N ARG A 410 22.55 -6.05 0.66
CA ARG A 410 23.44 -4.91 0.96
C ARG A 410 22.70 -3.79 1.69
N LEU A 411 21.47 -3.48 1.32
CA LEU A 411 20.63 -2.45 1.97
C LEU A 411 20.29 -2.82 3.42
N LYS A 412 20.07 -4.12 3.71
CA LYS A 412 19.94 -4.65 5.07
C LYS A 412 21.27 -4.61 5.83
N GLY A 413 22.37 -4.95 5.16
CA GLY A 413 23.71 -5.06 5.74
C GLY A 413 24.42 -3.72 6.03
N SER A 414 24.14 -2.66 5.26
CA SER A 414 24.74 -1.32 5.46
C SER A 414 24.42 -0.70 6.82
N VAL A 415 23.39 -1.21 7.49
CA VAL A 415 22.96 -0.83 8.84
C VAL A 415 24.00 -1.17 9.92
N GLY A 416 24.96 -2.07 9.64
CA GLY A 416 26.03 -2.44 10.57
C GLY A 416 27.13 -1.38 10.79
N GLY A 417 27.10 -0.22 10.13
CA GLY A 417 28.14 0.81 10.23
C GLY A 417 27.67 2.26 10.24
N GLY A 418 26.37 2.52 10.15
CA GLY A 418 25.80 3.87 10.10
C GLY A 418 25.30 4.34 11.45
N VAL A 419 26.18 4.88 12.31
CA VAL A 419 25.73 5.62 13.49
C VAL A 419 25.10 6.94 13.05
N TYR A 420 23.76 7.01 13.09
CA TYR A 420 23.04 8.28 13.04
C TYR A 420 23.31 9.07 14.33
N SER A 421 24.48 9.71 14.38
CA SER A 421 24.84 10.60 15.47
C SER A 421 23.90 11.79 15.45
N TYR A 422 23.06 11.91 16.49
CA TYR A 422 22.55 13.23 16.87
C TYR A 422 23.78 14.14 17.08
N ALA A 423 23.77 15.33 16.47
CA ALA A 423 24.88 16.26 16.60
C ALA A 423 24.86 16.88 18.00
N GLU A 424 25.84 16.54 18.84
CA GLU A 424 26.01 17.18 20.13
C GLU A 424 26.48 18.64 19.99
N GLY A 425 25.94 19.49 20.88
CA GLY A 425 26.44 20.80 21.29
C GLY A 425 27.31 21.61 20.32
N ALA A 426 26.75 22.68 19.75
CA ALA A 426 27.54 23.82 19.29
C ALA A 426 28.32 24.42 20.48
N GLY A 427 29.63 24.16 20.53
CA GLY A 427 30.48 24.57 21.64
C GLY A 427 30.69 26.08 21.72
N VAL A 428 30.64 26.63 22.94
CA VAL A 428 31.10 28.00 23.24
C VAL A 428 32.61 27.96 23.44
N PRO A 429 33.42 28.78 22.74
CA PRO A 429 34.87 28.78 22.89
C PRO A 429 35.34 29.62 24.08
N SER A 430 36.23 29.02 24.89
CA SER A 430 37.13 29.61 25.91
C SER A 430 36.57 30.69 26.84
#